data_AF-A0A8S9YRK0-F1
#
_entry.id   AF-A0A8S9YRK0-F1
#
_cell.length_a   1.000
_cell.length_b   1.000
_cell.length_c   1.000
_cell.angle_alpha   90.00
_cell.angle_beta   90.00
_cell.angle_gamma   90.00
#
_symmetry.space_group_name_H-M   'P 1'
#
loop_
_entity.id
_entity.type
_entity.pdbx_description
1 polymer ?
#
loop_
_entity_poly.entity_id
_entity_poly.type
_entity_poly.pdbx_seq_one_letter_code
_entity_poly.pdbx_strand_id
1 'polypeptide(L)'
;MFAVVRFVEDNSVAVVSTAWFVNEKTVRWPGSRNLSAYHKLLLAHEALPPNTPQYSVIDVARTYSYIDARAVKRETVEQSSGATSDCTSKLTTFNTRYTERKRRLQALETQTTRSSPPTTSSKPAVMPAMFRSPARTQKKLDEREAELANSQVYDVVLKSLCRMGGTDVADTIRRMMSFLIHNDLAVLMNWSGVCNKWATCDLLSMELVQGNFSSQSSLSYVLQMPSLASRGKPTFLAQSC
;
A
#
# COMPACT_ATOMS: atom_id res chain seq x y z
N MET A 1 13.84 -12.74 -3.56
CA MET A 1 13.12 -13.60 -2.58
C MET A 1 13.37 -13.07 -1.19
N PHE A 2 12.39 -13.17 -0.29
CA PHE A 2 12.46 -12.66 1.08
C PHE A 2 12.49 -13.83 2.07
N ALA A 3 13.17 -13.63 3.19
CA ALA A 3 13.18 -14.56 4.31
C ALA A 3 12.82 -13.82 5.60
N VAL A 4 12.03 -14.48 6.45
CA VAL A 4 11.75 -14.05 7.81
C VAL A 4 12.75 -14.76 8.71
N VAL A 5 13.55 -13.98 9.42
CA VAL A 5 14.61 -14.50 10.27
C VAL A 5 14.42 -14.04 11.71
N ARG A 6 14.82 -14.89 12.65
CA ARG A 6 14.93 -14.56 14.08
C ARG A 6 16.40 -14.45 14.45
N PHE A 7 16.82 -13.33 15.02
CA PHE A 7 18.17 -13.13 15.51
C PHE A 7 18.37 -13.88 16.83
N VAL A 8 19.49 -14.59 16.94
CA VAL A 8 19.78 -15.43 18.12
C VAL A 8 20.11 -14.59 19.35
N GLU A 9 20.74 -13.42 19.16
CA GLU A 9 21.23 -12.59 20.27
C GLU A 9 20.10 -11.91 21.06
N ASP A 10 19.08 -11.39 20.37
CA ASP A 10 18.03 -10.56 20.97
C ASP A 10 16.61 -11.11 20.75
N ASN A 11 16.48 -12.30 20.12
CA ASN A 11 15.21 -12.90 19.68
C ASN A 11 14.35 -11.99 18.79
N SER A 12 14.93 -10.94 18.21
CA SER A 12 14.18 -10.04 17.33
C SER A 12 13.89 -10.72 15.99
N VAL A 13 12.74 -10.41 15.41
CA VAL A 13 12.31 -10.98 14.12
C VAL A 13 12.37 -9.91 13.04
N ALA A 14 13.02 -10.20 11.91
CA ALA A 14 13.16 -9.29 10.77
C ALA A 14 12.89 -9.97 9.43
N VAL A 15 12.61 -9.16 8.41
CA VAL A 15 12.47 -9.62 7.02
C VAL A 15 13.72 -9.22 6.27
N VAL A 16 14.49 -10.19 5.80
CA VAL A 16 15.74 -9.99 5.07
C VAL A 16 15.63 -10.46 3.63
N SER A 17 16.51 -9.94 2.77
CA SER A 17 16.68 -10.47 1.43
C SER A 17 17.45 -11.78 1.50
N THR A 18 17.09 -12.76 0.68
CA THR A 18 17.84 -14.02 0.59
C THR A 18 19.26 -13.80 0.08
N ALA A 19 19.52 -12.71 -0.65
CA ALA A 19 20.84 -12.30 -1.10
C ALA A 19 21.78 -11.84 0.04
N TRP A 20 21.26 -11.67 1.25
CA TRP A 20 22.05 -11.23 2.41
C TRP A 20 22.55 -12.40 3.27
N PHE A 21 22.14 -13.63 2.95
CA PHE A 21 22.66 -14.82 3.61
C PHE A 21 24.10 -15.05 3.14
N VAL A 22 25.00 -15.17 4.11
CA VAL A 22 26.36 -15.66 3.87
C VAL A 22 26.36 -17.18 3.90
N ASN A 23 25.67 -17.73 4.90
CA ASN A 23 25.46 -19.17 5.14
C ASN A 23 24.01 -19.38 5.61
N GLU A 24 23.56 -20.63 5.75
CA GLU A 24 22.18 -20.95 6.19
C GLU A 24 21.77 -20.35 7.54
N LYS A 25 22.74 -20.08 8.42
CA LYS A 25 22.52 -19.57 9.79
C LYS A 25 23.08 -18.17 10.02
N THR A 26 23.54 -17.49 8.97
CA THR A 26 24.26 -16.21 9.13
C THR A 26 23.86 -15.24 8.02
N VAL A 27 23.43 -14.04 8.42
CA VAL A 27 23.03 -12.98 7.50
C VAL A 27 23.85 -11.72 7.74
N ARG A 28 24.14 -11.01 6.64
CA ARG A 28 24.66 -9.63 6.71
C ARG A 28 23.51 -8.69 7.00
N TRP A 29 23.75 -7.73 7.90
CA TRP A 29 22.76 -6.74 8.28
C TRP A 29 23.32 -5.32 8.12
N PRO A 30 22.66 -4.44 7.34
CA PRO A 30 23.23 -3.14 6.98
C PRO A 30 23.26 -2.12 8.13
N GLY A 31 22.71 -2.46 9.31
CA GLY A 31 22.75 -1.60 10.50
C GLY A 31 22.10 -0.21 10.33
N SER A 32 21.39 0.02 9.22
CA SER A 32 20.93 1.35 8.85
C SER A 32 19.80 1.80 9.77
N ARG A 33 20.02 2.88 10.52
CA ARG A 33 18.96 3.57 11.29
C ARG A 33 17.85 4.17 10.41
N ASN A 34 18.11 4.32 9.11
CA ASN A 34 17.15 4.84 8.15
C ASN A 34 16.32 3.72 7.52
N LEU A 35 15.04 3.63 7.91
CA LEU A 35 14.08 2.65 7.40
C LEU A 35 13.88 2.74 5.88
N SER A 36 13.91 3.93 5.28
CA SER A 36 13.71 4.08 3.83
C SER A 36 14.88 3.47 3.04
N ALA A 37 16.11 3.71 3.50
CA ALA A 37 17.31 3.12 2.91
C ALA A 37 17.30 1.59 3.06
N TYR A 38 16.90 1.08 4.23
CA TYR A 38 16.72 -0.35 4.47
C TYR A 38 15.73 -0.98 3.48
N HIS A 39 14.54 -0.39 3.35
CA HIS A 39 13.49 -0.89 2.45
C HIS A 39 13.96 -0.87 0.99
N LYS A 40 14.69 0.16 0.58
CA LYS A 40 15.24 0.26 -0.78
C LYS A 40 16.22 -0.89 -1.05
N LEU A 41 17.15 -1.16 -0.15
CA LEU A 41 18.10 -2.28 -0.28
C LEU A 41 17.41 -3.64 -0.24
N LEU A 42 16.40 -3.79 0.62
CA LEU A 42 15.63 -5.02 0.77
C LEU A 42 14.86 -5.36 -0.52
N LEU A 43 14.21 -4.37 -1.13
CA LEU A 43 13.44 -4.54 -2.37
C LEU A 43 14.34 -4.67 -3.61
N ALA A 44 15.51 -4.02 -3.61
CA ALA A 44 16.49 -4.15 -4.69
C ALA A 44 17.17 -5.54 -4.74
N HIS A 45 17.05 -6.33 -3.67
CA HIS A 45 17.73 -7.63 -3.53
C HIS A 45 19.25 -7.58 -3.75
N GLU A 46 19.87 -6.41 -3.55
CA GLU A 46 21.30 -6.23 -3.72
C GLU A 46 22.09 -6.93 -2.60
N ALA A 47 23.19 -7.57 -2.98
CA ALA A 47 24.10 -8.20 -2.02
C ALA A 47 24.84 -7.12 -1.22
N LEU A 48 24.91 -7.31 0.10
CA LEU A 48 25.60 -6.37 0.97
C LEU A 48 27.12 -6.54 0.88
N PRO A 49 27.91 -5.45 1.02
CA PRO A 49 29.36 -5.49 1.01
C PRO A 49 29.93 -6.53 1.99
N PRO A 50 31.10 -7.13 1.69
CA PRO A 50 31.70 -8.15 2.56
C PRO A 50 32.10 -7.60 3.94
N ASN A 51 32.29 -6.29 4.09
CA ASN A 51 32.61 -5.63 5.35
C ASN A 51 31.37 -5.37 6.25
N THR A 52 30.16 -5.76 5.80
CA THR A 52 28.94 -5.58 6.58
C THR A 52 28.90 -6.56 7.76
N PRO A 53 28.50 -6.11 8.97
CA PRO A 53 28.41 -6.98 10.13
C PRO A 53 27.47 -8.16 9.88
N GLN A 54 27.86 -9.30 10.44
CA GLN A 54 27.18 -10.58 10.27
C GLN A 54 26.56 -11.01 11.59
N TYR A 55 25.36 -11.55 11.51
CA TYR A 55 24.59 -11.95 12.69
C TYR A 55 24.08 -13.37 12.52
N SER A 56 24.06 -14.11 13.62
CA SER A 56 23.52 -15.46 13.66
C SER A 56 22.00 -15.41 13.69
N VAL A 57 21.36 -16.16 12.80
CA VAL A 57 19.91 -16.17 12.63
C VAL A 57 19.35 -17.57 12.46
N ILE A 58 18.07 -17.69 12.81
CA ILE A 58 17.22 -18.84 12.55
C ILE A 58 16.27 -18.47 11.41
N ASP A 59 16.29 -19.26 10.33
CA ASP A 59 15.36 -19.10 9.21
C ASP A 59 13.97 -19.60 9.63
N VAL A 60 12.98 -18.71 9.61
CA VAL A 60 11.61 -19.01 10.03
C VAL A 60 10.75 -19.38 8.82
N ALA A 61 10.85 -18.60 7.75
CA ALA A 61 10.06 -18.81 6.54
C ALA A 61 10.64 -18.05 5.36
N ARG A 62 10.40 -18.56 4.14
CA ARG A 62 10.79 -17.91 2.88
C ARG A 62 9.57 -17.63 2.03
N THR A 63 9.51 -16.44 1.45
CA THR A 63 8.40 -16.01 0.60
C THR A 63 8.91 -15.23 -0.62
N TYR A 64 8.13 -15.25 -1.70
CA TYR A 64 8.44 -14.50 -2.92
C TYR A 64 7.94 -13.05 -2.88
N SER A 65 6.96 -12.77 -2.02
CA SER A 65 6.36 -11.45 -1.83
C SER A 65 6.78 -10.84 -0.50
N TYR A 66 7.16 -9.57 -0.53
CA TYR A 66 7.47 -8.78 0.66
C TYR A 66 6.26 -8.63 1.60
N ILE A 67 5.06 -8.54 1.02
CA ILE A 67 3.81 -8.44 1.79
C ILE A 67 3.60 -9.71 2.63
N ASP A 68 3.83 -10.88 2.01
CA ASP A 68 3.69 -12.17 2.68
C ASP A 68 4.76 -12.34 3.76
N ALA A 69 6.01 -11.93 3.48
CA ALA A 69 7.08 -11.96 4.48
C ALA A 69 6.75 -11.12 5.72
N ARG A 70 6.12 -9.95 5.50
CA ARG A 70 5.70 -9.06 6.59
C ARG A 70 4.53 -9.65 7.39
N ALA A 71 3.61 -10.36 6.75
CA ALA A 71 2.55 -11.09 7.42
C ALA A 71 3.12 -12.20 8.33
N VAL A 72 4.03 -13.01 7.80
CA VAL A 72 4.68 -14.10 8.56
C VAL A 72 5.53 -13.54 9.72
N LYS A 73 6.25 -12.44 9.50
CA LYS A 73 6.96 -11.75 10.59
C LYS A 73 6.02 -11.37 11.73
N ARG A 74 4.83 -10.82 11.45
CA ARG A 74 3.85 -10.46 12.49
C ARG A 74 3.40 -11.67 13.27
N GLU A 75 3.00 -12.73 12.57
CA GLU A 75 2.57 -13.98 13.19
C GLU A 75 3.66 -14.58 14.09
N THR A 76 4.91 -14.55 13.63
CA THR A 76 6.06 -15.08 14.40
C THR A 76 6.31 -14.28 15.67
N VAL A 77 6.14 -12.96 15.64
CA VAL A 77 6.27 -12.09 16.81
C VAL A 77 5.13 -12.36 17.80
N GLU A 78 3.90 -12.49 17.32
CA GLU A 78 2.72 -12.78 18.13
C GLU A 78 2.84 -14.14 18.85
N GLN A 79 3.27 -15.19 18.14
CA GLN A 79 3.50 -16.52 18.71
C GLN A 79 4.59 -16.53 19.80
N SER A 80 5.61 -15.66 19.70
CA SER A 80 6.66 -15.56 20.72
C SER A 80 6.22 -14.80 21.98
N SER A 81 5.09 -14.09 21.94
CA SER A 81 4.64 -13.20 23.03
C SER A 81 3.61 -13.79 24.00
N GLY A 82 3.22 -15.06 23.84
CA GLY A 82 2.61 -15.85 24.92
C GLY A 82 1.29 -15.31 25.52
N ALA A 83 0.42 -14.69 24.72
CA ALA A 83 -0.95 -14.36 25.14
C ALA A 83 -1.96 -14.93 24.15
N THR A 84 -2.27 -16.22 24.30
CA THR A 84 -3.45 -16.82 23.66
C THR A 84 -4.70 -16.39 24.42
N SER A 85 -5.49 -15.45 23.89
CA SER A 85 -6.95 -15.50 24.03
C SER A 85 -7.60 -14.49 23.07
N ASP A 86 -8.52 -14.99 22.25
CA ASP A 86 -9.59 -14.25 21.54
C ASP A 86 -9.29 -13.36 20.33
N CYS A 87 -8.04 -13.01 20.00
CA CYS A 87 -7.76 -12.14 18.84
C CYS A 87 -7.26 -12.87 17.57
N THR A 88 -6.68 -14.06 17.71
CA THR A 88 -6.04 -14.82 16.61
C THR A 88 -7.02 -15.43 15.60
N SER A 89 -8.23 -15.80 16.00
CA SER A 89 -9.25 -16.32 15.06
C SER A 89 -9.79 -15.22 14.13
N LYS A 90 -9.80 -13.96 14.58
CA LYS A 90 -10.26 -12.82 13.77
C LYS A 90 -9.23 -12.44 12.70
N LEU A 91 -7.93 -12.53 13.01
CA LEU A 91 -6.84 -12.14 12.09
C LEU A 91 -6.59 -13.19 10.98
N THR A 92 -6.65 -14.48 11.30
CA THR A 92 -6.58 -15.58 10.32
C THR A 92 -7.78 -15.57 9.37
N THR A 93 -8.97 -15.32 9.90
CA THR A 93 -10.18 -15.11 9.08
C THR A 93 -10.06 -13.88 8.18
N PHE A 94 -9.39 -12.82 8.64
CA PHE A 94 -9.19 -11.57 7.88
C PHE A 94 -8.22 -11.74 6.70
N ASN A 95 -7.05 -12.35 6.91
CA ASN A 95 -6.07 -12.59 5.84
C ASN A 95 -6.61 -13.57 4.77
N THR A 96 -7.43 -14.54 5.20
CA THR A 96 -8.14 -15.44 4.29
C THR A 96 -9.18 -14.69 3.46
N ARG A 97 -9.96 -13.78 4.07
CA ARG A 97 -10.92 -12.93 3.35
C ARG A 97 -10.24 -11.96 2.38
N TYR A 98 -9.11 -11.37 2.75
CA TYR A 98 -8.36 -10.45 1.88
C TYR A 98 -7.85 -11.16 0.62
N THR A 99 -7.24 -12.34 0.78
CA THR A 99 -6.72 -13.13 -0.34
C THR A 99 -7.83 -13.72 -1.21
N GLU A 100 -8.92 -14.19 -0.61
CA GLU A 100 -10.08 -14.70 -1.34
C GLU A 100 -10.80 -13.58 -2.12
N ARG A 101 -10.95 -12.39 -1.52
CA ARG A 101 -11.56 -11.23 -2.18
C ARG A 101 -10.73 -10.72 -3.35
N LYS A 102 -9.40 -10.69 -3.22
CA LYS A 102 -8.49 -10.37 -4.32
C LYS A 102 -8.60 -11.37 -5.48
N ARG A 103 -8.72 -12.66 -5.18
CA ARG A 103 -8.98 -13.70 -6.20
C ARG A 103 -10.34 -13.53 -6.87
N ARG A 104 -11.40 -13.18 -6.11
CA ARG A 104 -12.74 -12.93 -6.67
C ARG A 104 -12.77 -11.71 -7.58
N LEU A 105 -12.08 -10.63 -7.21
CA LEU A 105 -11.95 -9.43 -8.05
C LEU A 105 -11.24 -9.75 -9.37
N GLN A 106 -10.14 -10.49 -9.31
CA GLN A 106 -9.44 -10.94 -10.52
C GLN A 106 -10.31 -11.84 -11.41
N ALA A 107 -11.08 -12.76 -10.81
CA ALA A 107 -11.99 -13.65 -11.54
C ALA A 107 -13.18 -12.90 -12.17
N LEU A 108 -13.68 -11.83 -11.53
CA LEU A 108 -14.71 -10.96 -12.08
C LEU A 108 -14.17 -10.11 -13.24
N GLU A 109 -12.95 -9.58 -13.12
CA GLU A 109 -12.26 -8.87 -14.21
C GLU A 109 -12.04 -9.77 -15.44
N THR A 110 -11.74 -11.05 -15.23
CA THR A 110 -11.63 -12.03 -16.34
C THR A 110 -12.98 -12.35 -17.00
N GLN A 111 -14.09 -12.18 -16.28
CA GLN A 111 -15.44 -12.38 -16.84
C GLN A 111 -15.96 -11.13 -17.56
N THR A 112 -15.67 -9.92 -17.05
CA THR A 112 -16.10 -8.66 -17.67
C THR A 112 -15.42 -8.38 -19.02
N THR A 113 -14.23 -8.94 -19.28
CA THR A 113 -13.56 -8.80 -20.59
C THR A 113 -14.18 -9.64 -21.72
N ARG A 114 -15.17 -10.49 -21.43
CA ARG A 114 -15.84 -11.34 -22.45
C ARG A 114 -17.32 -11.07 -22.70
N SER A 115 -17.96 -10.18 -21.94
CA SER A 115 -19.33 -9.78 -22.24
C SER A 115 -19.57 -8.31 -21.89
N SER A 116 -19.70 -7.47 -22.90
CA SER A 116 -20.53 -6.27 -22.81
C SER A 116 -21.82 -6.52 -23.59
N PRO A 117 -22.94 -6.00 -23.08
CA PRO A 117 -23.49 -4.80 -23.68
C PRO A 117 -23.62 -3.64 -22.68
N PRO A 118 -23.64 -2.38 -23.16
CA PRO A 118 -23.82 -1.20 -22.33
C PRO A 118 -25.31 -0.99 -22.08
N THR A 119 -25.73 -0.95 -20.81
CA THR A 119 -27.07 -0.44 -20.49
C THR A 119 -26.95 0.76 -19.56
N THR A 120 -27.40 1.88 -20.10
CA THR A 120 -27.54 3.22 -19.54
C THR A 120 -28.42 3.25 -18.29
N SER A 121 -27.93 3.87 -17.21
CA SER A 121 -28.79 4.56 -16.24
C SER A 121 -28.02 5.69 -15.59
N SER A 122 -28.29 6.88 -16.11
CA SER A 122 -27.75 8.17 -15.71
C SER A 122 -28.34 8.63 -14.36
N LYS A 123 -27.56 8.51 -13.29
CA LYS A 123 -27.61 9.45 -12.16
C LYS A 123 -26.17 9.84 -11.83
N PRO A 124 -25.82 11.13 -11.74
CA PRO A 124 -24.49 11.51 -11.30
C PRO A 124 -24.28 10.90 -9.92
N ALA A 125 -23.20 10.15 -9.75
CA ALA A 125 -22.90 9.48 -8.49
C ALA A 125 -22.76 10.53 -7.37
N VAL A 126 -23.82 10.69 -6.59
CA VAL A 126 -23.86 11.60 -5.45
C VAL A 126 -23.09 10.93 -4.32
N MET A 127 -22.23 11.69 -3.63
CA MET A 127 -21.48 11.17 -2.49
C MET A 127 -22.42 10.57 -1.43
N PRO A 128 -22.16 9.32 -0.98
CA PRO A 128 -22.98 8.68 0.04
C PRO A 128 -23.04 9.55 1.30
N ALA A 129 -24.21 9.60 1.94
CA ALA A 129 -24.47 10.49 3.08
C ALA A 129 -23.45 10.32 4.21
N MET A 130 -22.98 9.09 4.45
CA MET A 130 -22.00 8.78 5.48
C MET A 130 -20.61 9.38 5.21
N PHE A 131 -20.30 9.70 3.94
CA PHE A 131 -19.02 10.29 3.54
C PHE A 131 -19.07 11.81 3.43
N ARG A 132 -20.21 12.46 3.71
CA ARG A 132 -20.33 13.93 3.65
C ARG A 132 -19.60 14.66 4.77
N SER A 133 -19.27 13.97 5.86
CA SER A 133 -18.55 14.55 6.99
C SER A 133 -17.42 13.61 7.44
N PRO A 134 -16.28 14.11 7.94
CA PRO A 134 -15.17 13.26 8.39
C PRO A 134 -15.54 12.39 9.60
N ALA A 135 -14.95 11.19 9.70
CA ALA A 135 -15.15 10.31 10.86
C ALA A 135 -14.47 10.91 12.11
N ARG A 136 -15.26 11.19 13.15
CA ARG A 136 -14.78 11.76 14.42
C ARG A 136 -14.55 10.72 15.52
N THR A 137 -15.16 9.54 15.39
CA THR A 137 -15.11 8.48 16.40
C THR A 137 -14.80 7.15 15.73
N GLN A 138 -14.20 6.23 16.48
CA GLN A 138 -13.85 4.89 15.97
C GLN A 138 -15.07 4.14 15.44
N LYS A 139 -16.19 4.17 16.18
CA LYS A 139 -17.44 3.54 15.74
C LYS A 139 -17.92 4.05 14.37
N LYS A 140 -17.81 5.36 14.12
CA LYS A 140 -18.16 5.97 12.82
C LYS A 140 -17.17 5.60 11.71
N LEU A 141 -15.90 5.38 12.06
CA LEU A 141 -14.90 4.89 11.12
C LEU A 141 -15.23 3.44 10.73
N ASP A 142 -15.53 2.58 11.70
CA ASP A 142 -15.89 1.18 11.46
C ASP A 142 -17.16 1.04 10.60
N GLU A 143 -18.18 1.89 10.85
CA GLU A 143 -19.39 1.97 10.01
C GLU A 143 -19.06 2.36 8.56
N ARG A 144 -18.14 3.31 8.36
CA ARG A 144 -17.69 3.71 7.02
C ARG A 144 -16.88 2.64 6.32
N GLU A 145 -16.02 1.94 7.05
CA GLU A 145 -15.26 0.80 6.54
C GLU A 145 -16.20 -0.33 6.11
N ALA A 146 -17.27 -0.58 6.86
CA ALA A 146 -18.33 -1.52 6.47
C ALA A 146 -19.08 -1.06 5.21
N GLU A 147 -19.32 0.24 5.03
CA GLU A 147 -19.92 0.77 3.80
C GLU A 147 -18.95 0.72 2.61
N LEU A 148 -17.67 1.04 2.80
CA LEU A 148 -16.61 0.95 1.78
C LEU A 148 -16.35 -0.49 1.33
N ALA A 149 -16.71 -1.47 2.16
CA ALA A 149 -16.69 -2.86 1.75
C ALA A 149 -17.68 -3.15 0.60
N ASN A 150 -18.60 -2.26 0.25
CA ASN A 150 -19.42 -2.38 -0.95
C ASN A 150 -18.71 -1.80 -2.17
N SER A 151 -18.52 -2.61 -3.23
CA SER A 151 -17.77 -2.20 -4.44
C SER A 151 -18.33 -0.94 -5.11
N GLN A 152 -19.66 -0.78 -5.16
CA GLN A 152 -20.27 0.40 -5.77
C GLN A 152 -20.01 1.67 -4.96
N VAL A 153 -20.02 1.58 -3.63
CA VAL A 153 -19.74 2.70 -2.72
C VAL A 153 -18.26 3.08 -2.83
N TYR A 154 -17.39 2.07 -2.85
CA TYR A 154 -15.95 2.24 -3.05
C TYR A 154 -15.63 3.04 -4.32
N ASP A 155 -16.19 2.65 -5.48
CA ASP A 155 -15.93 3.31 -6.75
C ASP A 155 -16.42 4.76 -6.78
N VAL A 156 -17.58 5.03 -6.18
CA VAL A 156 -18.16 6.38 -6.09
C VAL A 156 -17.32 7.28 -5.19
N VAL A 157 -16.88 6.76 -4.04
CA VAL A 157 -16.01 7.48 -3.11
C VAL A 157 -14.66 7.73 -3.77
N LEU A 158 -14.03 6.71 -4.38
CA LEU A 158 -12.76 6.85 -5.09
C LEU A 158 -12.83 7.93 -6.17
N LYS A 159 -13.85 7.90 -7.04
CA LYS A 159 -14.07 8.92 -8.09
C LYS A 159 -14.23 10.32 -7.50
N SER A 160 -14.88 10.43 -6.34
CA SER A 160 -15.06 11.72 -5.67
C SER A 160 -13.78 12.22 -4.99
N LEU A 161 -12.98 11.32 -4.42
CA LEU A 161 -11.64 11.63 -3.92
C LEU A 161 -10.71 12.07 -5.07
N CYS A 162 -10.79 11.44 -6.25
CA CYS A 162 -9.99 11.85 -7.44
C CYS A 162 -10.28 13.29 -7.89
N ARG A 163 -11.50 13.80 -7.61
CA ARG A 163 -11.84 15.20 -7.90
C ARG A 163 -11.23 16.18 -6.90
N MET A 164 -10.82 15.71 -5.73
CA MET A 164 -10.07 16.53 -4.78
C MET A 164 -8.63 16.66 -5.26
N GLY A 165 -8.38 17.68 -6.08
CA GLY A 165 -7.03 18.11 -6.42
C GLY A 165 -6.37 18.89 -5.28
N GLY A 166 -5.06 19.05 -5.39
CA GLY A 166 -4.23 19.88 -4.53
C GLY A 166 -3.13 20.55 -5.34
N THR A 167 -2.37 21.44 -4.71
CA THR A 167 -1.21 22.09 -5.34
C THR A 167 -0.05 21.13 -5.56
N ASP A 168 0.04 20.10 -4.73
CA ASP A 168 1.03 19.04 -4.81
C ASP A 168 0.44 17.71 -4.26
N VAL A 169 1.24 16.66 -4.32
CA VAL A 169 0.87 15.31 -3.84
C VAL A 169 0.53 15.32 -2.35
N ALA A 170 1.31 16.03 -1.54
CA ALA A 170 1.13 16.06 -0.09
C ALA A 170 -0.18 16.80 0.29
N ASP A 171 -0.48 17.91 -0.38
CA ASP A 171 -1.72 18.66 -0.20
C ASP A 171 -2.94 17.85 -0.67
N THR A 172 -2.82 17.12 -1.77
CA THR A 172 -3.85 16.21 -2.26
C THR A 172 -4.15 15.12 -1.24
N ILE A 173 -3.12 14.44 -0.72
CA ILE A 173 -3.25 13.42 0.33
C ILE A 173 -3.87 14.02 1.59
N ARG A 174 -3.38 15.19 2.03
CA ARG A 174 -3.89 15.87 3.22
C ARG A 174 -5.38 16.20 3.09
N ARG A 175 -5.82 16.68 1.92
CA ARG A 175 -7.25 16.96 1.64
C ARG A 175 -8.10 15.69 1.67
N MET A 176 -7.63 14.61 1.04
CA MET A 176 -8.32 13.31 1.07
C MET A 176 -8.42 12.77 2.50
N MET A 177 -7.33 12.82 3.25
CA MET A 177 -7.28 12.36 4.64
C MET A 177 -8.20 13.18 5.55
N SER A 178 -8.18 14.51 5.41
CA SER A 178 -9.04 15.42 6.18
C SER A 178 -10.52 15.22 5.87
N PHE A 179 -10.84 14.71 4.68
CA PHE A 179 -12.19 14.37 4.26
C PHE A 179 -12.68 13.03 4.85
N LEU A 180 -11.78 12.06 4.97
CA LEU A 180 -12.09 10.72 5.49
C LEU A 180 -12.11 10.68 7.02
N ILE A 181 -11.10 11.30 7.66
CA ILE A 181 -10.83 11.19 9.09
C ILE A 181 -10.67 12.60 9.68
N HIS A 182 -11.38 12.87 10.78
CA HIS A 182 -11.24 14.14 11.51
C HIS A 182 -9.92 14.19 12.29
N ASN A 183 -9.39 15.40 12.53
CA ASN A 183 -8.13 15.59 13.23
C ASN A 183 -8.09 14.91 14.62
N ASP A 184 -9.19 15.01 15.38
CA ASP A 184 -9.29 14.41 16.72
C ASP A 184 -9.05 12.89 16.71
N LEU A 185 -9.51 12.22 15.65
CA LEU A 185 -9.31 10.80 15.44
C LEU A 185 -7.90 10.54 14.90
N ALA A 186 -7.42 11.35 13.95
CA ALA A 186 -6.11 11.20 13.33
C ALA A 186 -4.94 11.25 14.33
N VAL A 187 -5.03 12.05 15.40
CA VAL A 187 -3.98 12.15 16.45
C VAL A 187 -3.81 10.84 17.24
N LEU A 188 -4.88 10.06 17.36
CA LEU A 188 -4.92 8.75 18.03
C LEU A 188 -4.38 7.62 17.15
N MET A 189 -4.02 7.94 15.91
CA MET A 189 -3.65 6.98 14.90
C MET A 189 -2.22 7.18 14.43
N ASN A 190 -1.60 6.11 13.95
CA ASN A 190 -0.39 6.19 13.16
C ASN A 190 -0.36 5.07 12.12
N TRP A 191 0.58 5.18 11.18
CA TRP A 191 0.67 4.24 10.06
C TRP A 191 0.82 2.78 10.50
N SER A 192 1.52 2.52 11.61
CA SER A 192 1.97 1.19 12.01
C SER A 192 1.37 0.67 13.33
N GLY A 193 0.50 1.43 14.00
CA GLY A 193 -0.07 1.09 15.31
C GLY A 193 0.89 1.19 16.49
N VAL A 194 2.02 1.89 16.36
CA VAL A 194 3.09 1.91 17.38
C VAL A 194 2.74 2.89 18.52
N CYS A 195 3.15 2.60 19.77
CA CYS A 195 2.89 3.42 20.96
C CYS A 195 1.39 3.55 21.34
N ASN A 196 0.66 2.43 21.43
CA ASN A 196 -0.76 2.40 21.85
C ASN A 196 -1.70 3.25 20.97
N LYS A 197 -1.31 3.47 19.71
CA LYS A 197 -2.12 4.17 18.70
C LYS A 197 -2.73 3.17 17.74
N TRP A 198 -3.84 3.53 17.10
CA TRP A 198 -4.47 2.65 16.12
C TRP A 198 -3.72 2.66 14.79
N ALA A 199 -3.54 1.48 14.19
CA ALA A 199 -2.90 1.31 12.90
C ALA A 199 -3.85 1.76 11.77
N THR A 200 -3.43 2.73 10.96
CA THR A 200 -4.21 3.18 9.80
C THR A 200 -3.96 2.35 8.56
N CYS A 201 -2.84 1.63 8.46
CA CYS A 201 -2.51 0.85 7.27
C CYS A 201 -3.53 -0.27 6.95
N ASP A 202 -4.37 -0.64 7.92
CA ASP A 202 -5.35 -1.72 7.80
C ASP A 202 -6.75 -1.23 7.37
N LEU A 203 -6.93 0.08 7.14
CA LEU A 203 -8.21 0.68 6.74
C LEU A 203 -8.36 0.74 5.21
N LEU A 204 -9.56 0.40 4.69
CA LEU A 204 -9.94 0.61 3.29
C LEU A 204 -9.89 2.09 2.92
N SER A 205 -10.13 2.99 3.88
CA SER A 205 -9.92 4.42 3.72
C SER A 205 -8.48 4.77 3.30
N MET A 206 -7.47 4.04 3.76
CA MET A 206 -6.08 4.25 3.33
C MET A 206 -5.79 3.62 1.97
N GLU A 207 -6.40 2.48 1.67
CA GLU A 207 -6.30 1.84 0.36
C GLU A 207 -6.87 2.74 -0.75
N LEU A 208 -7.99 3.42 -0.48
CA LEU A 208 -8.56 4.43 -1.38
C LEU A 208 -7.57 5.54 -1.72
N VAL A 209 -6.84 6.05 -0.72
CA VAL A 209 -5.85 7.11 -0.90
C VAL A 209 -4.67 6.59 -1.75
N GLN A 210 -4.22 5.36 -1.53
CA GLN A 210 -3.16 4.73 -2.32
C GLN A 210 -3.59 4.40 -3.77
N GLY A 211 -4.81 3.89 -3.95
CA GLY A 211 -5.38 3.58 -5.26
C GLY A 211 -5.60 4.82 -6.12
N ASN A 212 -5.94 5.96 -5.49
CA ASN A 212 -6.01 7.26 -6.15
C ASN A 212 -4.67 7.68 -6.73
N PHE A 213 -3.59 7.54 -5.95
CA PHE A 213 -2.26 7.92 -6.38
C PHE A 213 -1.77 7.07 -7.56
N SER A 214 -2.04 5.75 -7.51
CA SER A 214 -1.71 4.84 -8.61
C SER A 214 -2.47 5.20 -9.90
N SER A 215 -3.72 5.66 -9.75
CA SER A 215 -4.56 6.10 -10.88
C SER A 215 -4.13 7.47 -11.43
N GLN A 216 -3.76 8.43 -10.57
CA GLN A 216 -3.27 9.74 -11.02
C GLN A 216 -1.89 9.66 -11.70
N SER A 217 -1.04 8.74 -11.25
CA SER A 217 0.25 8.43 -11.91
C SER A 217 0.07 7.91 -13.34
N SER A 218 -1.04 7.21 -13.61
CA SER A 218 -1.40 6.75 -14.96
C SER A 218 -2.04 7.84 -15.81
N LEU A 219 -2.80 8.76 -15.19
CA LEU A 219 -3.44 9.88 -15.87
C LEU A 219 -2.46 11.02 -16.24
N SER A 220 -1.38 11.21 -15.47
CA SER A 220 -0.32 12.16 -15.84
C SER A 220 0.52 11.71 -17.04
N TYR A 221 0.56 10.41 -17.34
CA TYR A 221 1.21 9.89 -18.56
C TYR A 221 0.33 10.01 -19.82
N VAL A 222 -1.00 10.07 -19.66
CA VAL A 222 -1.95 10.18 -20.79
C VAL A 222 -2.15 11.63 -21.24
N LEU A 223 -1.86 12.63 -20.40
CA LEU A 223 -1.98 14.05 -20.75
C LEU A 223 -0.67 14.72 -21.20
N GLN A 224 0.37 13.95 -21.52
CA GLN A 224 1.61 14.49 -22.10
C GLN A 224 1.91 13.87 -23.48
N MET A 225 1.03 14.10 -24.45
CA MET A 225 1.33 13.89 -25.87
C MET A 225 0.72 15.01 -26.73
N PRO A 226 1.48 16.04 -27.11
CA PRO A 226 1.29 16.68 -28.40
C PRO A 226 1.97 15.82 -29.47
N SER A 227 1.12 15.22 -30.29
CA SER A 227 1.37 14.58 -31.59
C SER A 227 2.54 15.19 -32.39
N LEU A 228 3.54 14.35 -32.68
CA LEU A 228 4.44 14.53 -33.81
C LEU A 228 3.68 14.29 -35.12
N ALA A 229 3.42 15.34 -35.90
CA ALA A 229 3.09 15.22 -37.32
C ALA A 229 3.52 16.48 -38.11
N SER A 230 4.71 16.40 -38.70
CA SER A 230 5.04 16.75 -40.09
C SER A 230 4.42 18.01 -40.75
N ARG A 231 5.28 18.96 -41.14
CA ARG A 231 5.35 19.75 -42.41
C ARG A 231 5.98 21.12 -42.10
N GLY A 232 6.98 21.66 -42.77
CA GLY A 232 7.87 21.24 -43.85
C GLY A 232 9.06 22.20 -43.88
N LYS A 233 10.15 21.81 -44.56
CA LYS A 233 11.19 22.73 -45.06
C LYS A 233 10.51 23.83 -45.92
N PRO A 234 11.02 25.07 -46.04
CA PRO A 234 12.36 25.26 -46.61
C PRO A 234 13.14 26.57 -46.29
N THR A 235 14.36 26.55 -46.84
CA THR A 235 15.16 27.65 -47.39
C THR A 235 16.05 28.51 -46.48
N PHE A 236 17.35 28.30 -46.71
CA PHE A 236 18.45 29.27 -46.65
C PHE A 236 18.05 30.72 -46.92
N LEU A 237 18.62 31.63 -46.13
CA LEU A 237 19.35 32.78 -46.66
C LEU A 237 20.35 33.28 -45.60
N ALA A 238 21.62 33.20 -45.97
CA ALA A 238 22.69 33.95 -45.35
C ALA A 238 22.48 35.44 -45.62
N GLN A 239 22.81 36.30 -44.66
CA GLN A 239 23.37 37.61 -44.96
C GLN A 239 24.16 38.13 -43.77
N SER A 240 25.44 38.40 -44.06
CA SER A 240 26.36 39.22 -43.30
C SER A 240 25.97 40.69 -43.42
N CYS A 241 26.08 41.43 -42.32
CA CYS A 241 26.72 42.74 -42.18
C CYS A 241 26.67 43.14 -40.70
#